data_AF-A0A292S941-F1
#
_entry.id   AF-A0A292S941-F1
#
_cell.length_a   1.000
_cell.length_b   1.000
_cell.length_c   1.000
_cell.angle_alpha   90.00
_cell.angle_beta   90.00
_cell.angle_gamma   90.00
#
_symmetry.space_group_name_H-M   'P 1'
#
loop_
_entity.id
_entity.type
_entity.pdbx_description
1 polymer ?
#
loop_
_entity_poly.entity_id
_entity_poly.type
_entity_poly.pdbx_seq_one_letter_code
_entity_poly.pdbx_strand_id
1 'polypeptide(L)'
;MNSQQDVIYGLMNELEEALDNKGFPLLGFSVVKKDTVTNILDKLYAALPDEIKEARALLRRKDEMQYEAQQRAEKVVADAQAEANRLLSESDLLKAVQREAEKIKEQVITDCEEIKRKAMDEAENLRIQANDEAVRIKDGANIYAEQVLTNLEQNLGQLQEIVKNGQLQLERRRIESDDQQAGFANQRPEYAHDFKVQ
;
A
#
# COMPACT_ATOMS: atom_id res chain seq x y z
N MET A 1 62.42 15.72 64.06
CA MET A 1 61.82 16.71 63.14
C MET A 1 62.73 17.91 62.90
N ASN A 2 63.50 18.43 63.87
CA ASN A 2 64.41 19.58 63.65
C ASN A 2 65.60 19.29 62.71
N SER A 3 66.25 18.12 62.80
CA SER A 3 67.49 17.87 62.05
C SER A 3 67.34 17.82 60.52
N GLN A 4 66.15 17.53 59.99
CA GLN A 4 65.91 17.44 58.54
C GLN A 4 65.56 18.81 57.94
N GLN A 5 64.87 19.66 58.71
CA GLN A 5 64.70 21.08 58.36
C GLN A 5 66.05 21.79 58.35
N ASP A 6 66.92 21.53 59.33
CA ASP A 6 68.26 22.12 59.40
C ASP A 6 69.13 21.73 58.18
N VAL A 7 69.01 20.49 57.67
CA VAL A 7 69.71 20.05 56.44
C VAL A 7 69.18 20.75 55.19
N ILE A 8 67.86 20.93 55.07
CA ILE A 8 67.25 21.64 53.93
C ILE A 8 67.65 23.12 53.95
N TYR A 9 67.58 23.80 55.10
CA TYR A 9 68.02 25.19 55.24
C TYR A 9 69.53 25.33 55.01
N GLY A 10 70.33 24.35 55.44
CA GLY A 10 71.75 24.30 55.15
C GLY A 10 72.05 24.20 53.66
N LEU A 11 71.34 23.33 52.92
CA LEU A 11 71.48 23.19 51.47
C LEU A 11 70.93 24.41 50.70
N MET A 12 69.90 25.07 51.22
CA MET A 12 69.42 26.35 50.66
C MET A 12 70.46 27.45 50.82
N ASN A 13 71.07 27.58 52.00
CA ASN A 13 72.15 28.53 52.23
C ASN A 13 73.39 28.21 51.37
N GLU A 14 73.72 26.93 51.17
CA GLU A 14 74.81 26.51 50.27
C GLU A 14 74.51 26.87 48.81
N LEU A 15 73.24 26.78 48.39
CA LEU A 15 72.80 27.23 47.07
C LEU A 15 72.90 28.75 46.94
N GLU A 16 72.42 29.51 47.92
CA GLU A 16 72.52 30.98 47.96
C GLU A 16 73.99 31.42 47.90
N GLU A 17 74.87 30.80 48.70
CA GLU A 17 76.30 31.10 48.69
C GLU A 17 76.97 30.73 47.35
N ALA A 18 76.56 29.63 46.72
CA ALA A 18 77.05 29.25 45.40
C ALA A 18 76.62 30.26 44.31
N LEU A 19 75.44 30.87 44.45
CA LEU A 19 74.91 31.88 43.54
C LEU A 19 75.56 33.26 43.77
N ASP A 20 75.82 33.63 45.02
CA ASP A 20 76.37 34.95 45.40
C ASP A 20 77.91 35.01 45.36
N ASN A 21 78.62 33.99 45.87
CA ASN A 21 80.07 34.07 46.14
C ASN A 21 80.95 33.20 45.21
N LYS A 22 80.40 32.20 44.53
CA LYS A 22 81.18 31.26 43.68
C LYS A 22 80.97 31.43 42.18
N GLY A 23 80.13 32.39 41.78
CA GLY A 23 79.96 32.76 40.37
C GLY A 23 81.02 33.76 39.91
N PHE A 24 81.44 33.66 38.64
CA PHE A 24 82.24 34.73 38.04
C PHE A 24 81.30 35.84 37.57
N PRO A 25 81.51 37.10 37.99
CA PRO A 25 80.68 38.21 37.52
C PRO A 25 81.00 38.50 36.05
N LEU A 26 80.00 38.36 35.18
CA LEU A 26 80.09 38.71 33.77
C LEU A 26 78.93 39.65 33.44
N LEU A 27 79.23 40.92 33.20
CA LEU A 27 78.27 41.94 32.75
C LEU A 27 76.99 42.03 33.61
N GLY A 28 77.13 42.03 34.94
CA GLY A 28 76.00 42.12 35.87
C GLY A 28 75.25 40.81 36.14
N PHE A 29 75.67 39.71 35.52
CA PHE A 29 75.16 38.36 35.80
C PHE A 29 76.21 37.54 36.57
N SER A 30 75.75 36.74 37.54
CA SER A 30 76.59 35.77 38.23
C SER A 30 76.60 34.46 37.43
N VAL A 31 77.77 34.09 36.89
CA VAL A 31 77.93 32.84 36.13
C VAL A 31 78.36 31.73 37.06
N VAL A 32 77.45 30.80 37.33
CA VAL A 32 77.65 29.69 38.27
C VAL A 32 77.80 28.37 37.53
N LYS A 33 78.65 27.48 38.03
CA LYS A 33 78.84 26.15 37.45
C LYS A 33 77.55 25.35 37.56
N LYS A 34 77.00 24.97 36.40
CA LYS A 34 75.77 24.16 36.28
C LYS A 34 75.82 22.92 37.18
N ASP A 35 76.93 22.20 37.19
CA ASP A 35 77.09 20.97 37.97
C ASP A 35 77.01 21.22 39.48
N THR A 36 77.55 22.34 39.97
CA THR A 36 77.47 22.72 41.38
C THR A 36 76.03 22.98 41.79
N VAL A 37 75.31 23.77 41.00
CA VAL A 37 73.88 24.07 41.25
C VAL A 37 73.05 22.80 41.15
N THR A 38 73.31 21.96 40.15
CA THR A 38 72.56 20.71 39.92
C THR A 38 72.77 19.73 41.08
N ASN A 39 74.01 19.57 41.56
CA ASN A 39 74.31 18.72 42.71
C ASN A 39 73.64 19.20 44.01
N ILE A 40 73.60 20.52 44.26
CA ILE A 40 72.92 21.08 45.44
C ILE A 40 71.42 20.86 45.33
N LEU A 41 70.84 21.09 44.14
CA LEU A 41 69.43 20.80 43.87
C LEU A 41 69.12 19.30 44.07
N ASP A 42 69.95 18.40 43.59
CA ASP A 42 69.77 16.94 43.75
C ASP A 42 69.79 16.54 45.23
N LYS A 43 70.70 17.10 46.03
CA LYS A 43 70.74 16.90 47.48
C LYS A 43 69.51 17.47 48.18
N LEU A 44 69.04 18.64 47.75
CA LEU A 44 67.82 19.25 48.28
C LEU A 44 66.60 18.36 48.02
N TYR A 45 66.49 17.83 46.79
CA TYR A 45 65.45 16.86 46.43
C TYR A 45 65.56 15.55 47.23
N ALA A 46 66.77 15.07 47.52
CA ALA A 46 67.00 13.89 48.35
C ALA A 46 66.66 14.12 49.83
N ALA A 47 66.91 15.33 50.35
CA ALA A 47 66.64 15.70 51.74
C ALA A 47 65.16 15.98 52.04
N LEU A 48 64.33 16.19 51.00
CA LEU A 48 62.88 16.33 51.16
C LEU A 48 62.29 15.10 51.86
N PRO A 49 61.47 15.28 52.92
CA PRO A 49 60.80 14.17 53.60
C PRO A 49 59.95 13.34 52.65
N ASP A 50 59.93 12.03 52.86
CA ASP A 50 59.19 11.11 51.99
C ASP A 50 57.68 11.37 52.03
N GLU A 51 57.16 11.91 53.14
CA GLU A 51 55.78 12.34 53.29
C GLU A 51 55.40 13.46 52.30
N ILE A 52 56.31 14.38 51.97
CA ILE A 52 56.06 15.45 50.99
C ILE A 52 56.04 14.88 49.56
N LYS A 53 56.92 13.91 49.26
CA LYS A 53 56.95 13.23 47.96
C LYS A 53 55.67 12.43 47.76
N GLU A 54 55.22 11.71 48.78
CA GLU A 54 53.96 10.97 48.79
C GLU A 54 52.74 11.89 48.63
N ALA A 55 52.70 13.01 49.36
CA ALA A 55 51.62 13.99 49.24
C ALA A 55 51.52 14.56 47.81
N ARG A 56 52.66 14.88 47.17
CA ARG A 56 52.70 15.36 45.78
C ARG A 56 52.24 14.26 44.79
N ALA A 57 52.61 13.01 45.01
CA ALA A 57 52.17 11.88 44.20
C ALA A 57 50.66 11.63 44.34
N LEU A 58 50.12 11.75 45.56
CA LEU A 58 48.69 11.63 45.85
C LEU A 58 47.89 12.74 45.15
N LEU A 59 48.36 13.99 45.21
CA LEU A 59 47.72 15.11 44.52
C LEU A 59 47.67 14.90 43.00
N ARG A 60 48.77 14.44 42.39
CA ARG A 60 48.79 14.11 40.96
C ARG A 60 47.77 13.01 40.60
N ARG A 61 47.74 11.92 41.36
CA ARG A 61 46.76 10.84 41.15
C ARG A 61 45.32 11.32 41.32
N LYS A 62 45.08 12.22 42.28
CA LYS A 62 43.76 12.83 42.48
C LYS A 62 43.36 13.67 41.26
N ASP A 63 44.27 14.49 40.75
CA ASP A 63 44.00 15.34 39.57
C ASP A 63 43.76 14.48 38.32
N GLU A 64 44.56 13.42 38.12
CA GLU A 64 44.36 12.42 37.06
C GLU A 64 42.98 11.74 37.20
N MET A 65 42.65 11.26 38.39
CA MET A 65 41.36 10.61 38.66
C MET A 65 40.19 11.57 38.45
N GLN A 66 40.32 12.83 38.86
CA GLN A 66 39.29 13.85 38.67
C GLN A 66 39.08 14.14 37.18
N TYR A 67 40.18 14.24 36.42
CA TYR A 67 40.12 14.44 34.98
C TYR A 67 39.45 13.26 34.26
N GLU A 68 39.84 12.02 34.59
CA GLU A 68 39.18 10.83 34.05
C GLU A 68 37.70 10.75 34.42
N ALA A 69 37.36 11.06 35.68
CA ALA A 69 35.98 11.07 36.14
C ALA A 69 35.15 12.10 35.38
N GLN A 70 35.72 13.28 35.12
CA GLN A 70 35.08 14.32 34.31
C GLN A 70 34.88 13.86 32.87
N GLN A 71 35.90 13.30 32.22
CA GLN A 71 35.75 12.76 30.85
C GLN A 71 34.70 11.66 30.78
N ARG A 72 34.67 10.75 31.77
CA ARG A 72 33.65 9.70 31.84
C ARG A 72 32.25 10.28 32.01
N ALA A 73 32.09 11.28 32.89
CA ALA A 73 30.81 11.95 33.09
C ALA A 73 30.32 12.65 31.80
N GLU A 74 31.20 13.40 31.14
CA GLU A 74 30.92 14.06 29.87
C GLU A 74 30.52 13.06 28.79
N LYS A 75 31.23 11.93 28.69
CA LYS A 75 30.88 10.86 27.76
C LYS A 75 29.51 10.26 28.06
N VAL A 76 29.21 9.96 29.32
CA VAL A 76 27.90 9.40 29.71
C VAL A 76 26.77 10.35 29.36
N VAL A 77 26.94 11.66 29.58
CA VAL A 77 25.95 12.67 29.21
C VAL A 77 25.78 12.74 27.69
N ALA A 78 26.87 12.73 26.93
CA ALA A 78 26.83 12.76 25.48
C ALA A 78 26.12 11.52 24.90
N ASP A 79 26.46 10.33 25.39
CA ASP A 79 25.86 9.06 24.97
C ASP A 79 24.36 9.04 25.31
N ALA A 80 23.97 9.49 26.51
CA ALA A 80 22.58 9.57 26.93
C ALA A 80 21.77 10.56 26.07
N GLN A 81 22.35 11.72 25.73
CA GLN A 81 21.70 12.70 24.87
C GLN A 81 21.53 12.19 23.44
N ALA A 82 22.55 11.49 22.90
CA ALA A 82 22.48 10.87 21.58
C ALA A 82 21.37 9.82 21.52
N GLU A 83 21.26 8.97 22.54
CA GLU A 83 20.22 7.95 22.62
C GLU A 83 18.82 8.55 22.79
N ALA A 84 18.67 9.58 23.63
CA ALA A 84 17.40 10.30 23.78
C ALA A 84 16.94 10.90 22.44
N ASN A 85 17.85 11.50 21.68
CA ASN A 85 17.55 12.05 20.35
C ASN A 85 17.14 10.94 19.36
N ARG A 86 17.80 9.78 19.41
CA ARG A 86 17.44 8.61 18.58
C ARG A 86 16.03 8.13 18.88
N LEU A 87 15.70 7.95 20.16
CA LEU A 87 14.37 7.49 20.60
C LEU A 87 13.25 8.47 20.25
N LEU A 88 13.50 9.77 20.37
CA LEU A 88 12.53 10.79 19.95
C LEU A 88 12.29 10.75 18.45
N SER A 89 13.36 10.64 17.64
CA SER A 89 13.27 10.50 16.19
C SER A 89 12.48 9.25 15.79
N GLU A 90 12.74 8.11 16.44
CA GLU A 90 11.98 6.87 16.23
C GLU A 90 10.51 7.02 16.63
N SER A 91 10.22 7.70 17.75
CA SER A 91 8.84 7.97 18.18
C SER A 91 8.09 8.84 17.18
N ASP A 92 8.73 9.89 16.68
CA ASP A 92 8.13 10.80 15.70
C ASP A 92 7.92 10.11 14.35
N LEU A 93 8.87 9.27 13.93
CA LEU A 93 8.71 8.41 12.77
C LEU A 93 7.52 7.46 12.93
N LEU A 94 7.39 6.78 14.08
CA LEU A 94 6.27 5.88 14.34
C LEU A 94 4.92 6.61 14.31
N LYS A 95 4.84 7.81 14.91
CA LYS A 95 3.62 8.65 14.83
C LYS A 95 3.31 9.06 13.40
N ALA A 96 4.31 9.43 12.61
CA ALA A 96 4.13 9.79 11.20
C ALA A 96 3.61 8.60 10.38
N VAL A 97 4.21 7.42 10.56
CA VAL A 97 3.76 6.18 9.92
C VAL A 97 2.33 5.84 10.33
N GLN A 98 1.98 5.96 11.60
CA GLN A 98 0.62 5.70 12.07
C GLN A 98 -0.41 6.65 11.44
N ARG A 99 -0.10 7.96 11.38
CA ARG A 99 -0.98 8.94 10.71
C ARG A 99 -1.16 8.63 9.22
N GLU A 100 -0.10 8.25 8.54
CA GLU A 100 -0.20 7.91 7.12
C GLU A 100 -1.01 6.61 6.92
N ALA A 101 -0.84 5.62 7.80
CA ALA A 101 -1.63 4.40 7.77
C ALA A 101 -3.12 4.66 8.02
N GLU A 102 -3.46 5.55 8.97
CA GLU A 102 -4.85 5.98 9.22
C GLU A 102 -5.44 6.68 8.00
N LYS A 103 -4.69 7.60 7.39
CA LYS A 103 -5.10 8.28 6.16
C LYS A 103 -5.32 7.32 4.99
N ILE A 104 -4.41 6.36 4.78
CA ILE A 104 -4.57 5.33 3.74
C ILE A 104 -5.83 4.50 4.01
N LYS A 105 -6.07 4.13 5.27
CA LYS A 105 -7.25 3.36 5.65
C LYS A 105 -8.54 4.13 5.34
N GLU A 106 -8.62 5.41 5.69
CA GLU A 106 -9.77 6.27 5.38
C GLU A 106 -9.99 6.42 3.87
N GLN A 107 -8.91 6.61 3.11
CA GLN A 107 -8.98 6.69 1.65
C GLN A 107 -9.51 5.40 1.05
N VAL A 108 -8.98 4.25 1.48
CA VAL A 108 -9.44 2.93 1.00
C VAL A 108 -10.91 2.69 1.31
N ILE A 109 -11.36 3.06 2.52
CA ILE A 109 -12.79 2.94 2.88
C ILE A 109 -13.65 3.79 1.94
N THR A 110 -13.27 5.05 1.73
CA THR A 110 -13.99 5.97 0.84
C THR A 110 -14.03 5.43 -0.59
N ASP A 111 -12.89 5.01 -1.13
CA ASP A 111 -12.79 4.47 -2.49
C ASP A 111 -13.63 3.19 -2.64
N CYS A 112 -13.60 2.29 -1.65
CA CYS A 112 -14.43 1.09 -1.65
C CYS A 112 -15.93 1.41 -1.63
N GLU A 113 -16.35 2.40 -0.85
CA GLU A 113 -17.75 2.84 -0.83
C GLU A 113 -18.19 3.45 -2.15
N GLU A 114 -17.34 4.25 -2.79
CA GLU A 114 -17.59 4.80 -4.12
C GLU A 114 -17.69 3.72 -5.19
N ILE A 115 -16.75 2.76 -5.21
CA ILE A 115 -16.75 1.64 -6.15
C ILE A 115 -18.03 0.81 -5.97
N LYS A 116 -18.39 0.48 -4.73
CA LYS A 116 -19.61 -0.26 -4.41
C LYS A 116 -20.84 0.48 -4.92
N ARG A 117 -20.92 1.79 -4.69
CA ARG A 117 -22.04 2.62 -5.15
C ARG A 117 -22.14 2.63 -6.68
N LYS A 118 -21.02 2.89 -7.38
CA LYS A 118 -20.98 2.88 -8.85
C LYS A 118 -21.42 1.54 -9.42
N ALA A 119 -20.90 0.43 -8.87
CA ALA A 119 -21.30 -0.91 -9.28
C ALA A 119 -22.80 -1.19 -9.04
N MET A 120 -23.36 -0.72 -7.92
CA MET A 120 -24.80 -0.85 -7.65
C MET A 120 -25.64 -0.03 -8.65
N ASP A 121 -25.24 1.20 -8.93
CA ASP A 121 -25.93 2.07 -9.89
C ASP A 121 -25.86 1.49 -11.32
N GLU A 122 -24.71 0.97 -11.73
CA GLU A 122 -24.53 0.28 -13.02
C GLU A 122 -25.36 -0.98 -13.12
N ALA A 123 -25.38 -1.81 -12.07
CA ALA A 123 -26.17 -3.04 -12.03
C ALA A 123 -27.68 -2.75 -12.12
N GLU A 124 -28.14 -1.70 -11.43
CA GLU A 124 -29.55 -1.29 -11.50
C GLU A 124 -29.92 -0.78 -12.90
N ASN A 125 -29.07 0.06 -13.50
CA ASN A 125 -29.29 0.54 -14.86
C ASN A 125 -29.34 -0.61 -15.88
N LEU A 126 -28.42 -1.57 -15.76
CA LEU A 126 -28.41 -2.76 -16.61
C LEU A 126 -29.69 -3.60 -16.43
N ARG A 127 -30.15 -3.76 -15.19
CA ARG A 127 -31.38 -4.50 -14.88
C ARG A 127 -32.61 -3.84 -15.51
N ILE A 128 -32.70 -2.51 -15.42
CA ILE A 128 -33.80 -1.74 -16.04
C ILE A 128 -33.77 -1.92 -17.55
N GLN A 129 -32.60 -1.73 -18.18
CA GLN A 129 -32.43 -1.89 -19.62
C GLN A 129 -32.81 -3.29 -20.10
N ALA A 130 -32.34 -4.32 -19.40
CA ALA A 130 -32.65 -5.71 -19.72
C ALA A 130 -34.15 -6.01 -19.59
N ASN A 131 -34.81 -5.44 -18.58
CA ASN A 131 -36.26 -5.58 -18.41
C ASN A 131 -37.03 -4.90 -19.55
N ASP A 132 -36.65 -3.67 -19.91
CA ASP A 132 -37.28 -2.92 -21.00
C ASP A 132 -37.10 -3.62 -22.35
N GLU A 133 -35.91 -4.17 -22.61
CA GLU A 133 -35.64 -4.97 -23.80
C GLU A 133 -36.47 -6.26 -23.82
N ALA A 134 -36.56 -6.96 -22.69
CA ALA A 134 -37.37 -8.16 -22.58
C ALA A 134 -38.86 -7.89 -22.85
N VAL A 135 -39.39 -6.75 -22.37
CA VAL A 135 -40.76 -6.31 -22.68
C VAL A 135 -40.91 -6.06 -24.18
N ARG A 136 -40.01 -5.28 -24.79
CA ARG A 136 -40.07 -5.00 -26.23
C ARG A 136 -40.02 -6.26 -27.09
N ILE A 137 -39.17 -7.22 -26.73
CA ILE A 137 -39.07 -8.51 -27.43
C ILE A 137 -40.39 -9.27 -27.32
N LYS A 138 -40.99 -9.33 -26.13
CA LYS A 138 -42.28 -10.01 -25.93
C LYS A 138 -43.39 -9.36 -26.75
N ASP A 139 -43.48 -8.04 -26.74
CA ASP A 139 -44.49 -7.30 -27.49
C ASP A 139 -44.31 -7.52 -29.00
N GLY A 140 -43.07 -7.42 -29.49
CA GLY A 140 -42.75 -7.72 -30.89
C GLY A 140 -43.07 -9.15 -31.30
N ALA A 141 -42.82 -10.13 -30.44
CA ALA A 141 -43.17 -11.53 -30.68
C ALA A 141 -44.70 -11.73 -30.73
N ASN A 142 -45.45 -11.03 -29.88
CA ASN A 142 -46.90 -11.09 -29.87
C ASN A 142 -47.50 -10.49 -31.15
N ILE A 143 -47.02 -9.32 -31.57
CA ILE A 143 -47.42 -8.69 -32.84
C ILE A 143 -47.10 -9.61 -34.02
N TYR A 144 -45.92 -10.23 -34.02
CA TYR A 144 -45.55 -11.17 -35.07
C TYR A 144 -46.48 -12.40 -35.11
N ALA A 145 -46.81 -12.97 -33.95
CA ALA A 145 -47.74 -14.09 -33.85
C ALA A 145 -49.13 -13.72 -34.39
N GLU A 146 -49.64 -12.54 -34.05
CA GLU A 146 -50.91 -12.01 -34.58
C GLU A 146 -50.88 -11.88 -36.11
N GLN A 147 -49.79 -11.36 -36.68
CA GLN A 147 -49.63 -11.25 -38.14
C GLN A 147 -49.62 -12.63 -38.81
N VAL A 148 -48.89 -13.60 -38.24
CA VAL A 148 -48.85 -14.97 -38.78
C VAL A 148 -50.24 -15.62 -38.72
N LEU A 149 -50.95 -15.48 -37.60
CA LEU A 149 -52.30 -16.01 -37.44
C LEU A 149 -53.30 -15.36 -38.41
N THR A 150 -53.22 -14.04 -38.60
CA THR A 150 -54.06 -13.31 -39.55
C THR A 150 -53.82 -13.79 -40.99
N ASN A 151 -52.55 -13.95 -41.38
CA ASN A 151 -52.20 -14.48 -42.71
C ASN A 151 -52.70 -15.91 -42.89
N LEU A 152 -52.60 -16.75 -41.86
CA LEU A 152 -53.10 -18.12 -41.89
C LEU A 152 -54.63 -18.15 -42.05
N GLU A 153 -55.36 -17.31 -41.32
CA GLU A 153 -56.81 -17.17 -41.44
C GLU A 153 -57.21 -16.79 -42.87
N GLN A 154 -56.54 -15.80 -43.46
CA GLN A 154 -56.79 -15.37 -44.84
C GLN A 154 -56.58 -16.50 -45.84
N ASN A 155 -55.47 -17.25 -45.71
CA ASN A 155 -55.17 -18.38 -46.58
C ASN A 155 -56.21 -19.51 -46.44
N LEU A 156 -56.63 -19.82 -45.21
CA LEU A 156 -57.67 -20.82 -44.96
C LEU A 156 -59.01 -20.38 -45.54
N GLY A 157 -59.37 -19.10 -45.42
CA GLY A 157 -60.58 -18.53 -46.02
C GLY A 157 -60.60 -18.68 -47.55
N GLN A 158 -59.48 -18.38 -48.22
CA GLN A 158 -59.34 -18.58 -49.66
C GLN A 158 -59.48 -20.06 -50.07
N LEU A 159 -58.83 -20.97 -49.34
CA LEU A 159 -58.95 -22.40 -49.59
C LEU A 159 -60.38 -22.91 -49.40
N GLN A 160 -61.08 -22.42 -48.37
CA GLN A 160 -62.48 -22.77 -48.12
C GLN A 160 -63.39 -22.29 -49.26
N GLU A 161 -63.15 -21.08 -49.78
CA GLU A 161 -63.88 -20.56 -50.94
C GLU A 161 -63.66 -21.41 -52.20
N ILE A 162 -62.41 -21.80 -52.48
CA ILE A 162 -62.07 -22.70 -53.58
C ILE A 162 -62.80 -24.04 -53.44
N VAL A 163 -62.78 -24.64 -52.24
CA VAL A 163 -63.48 -25.92 -51.97
C VAL A 163 -64.98 -25.78 -52.17
N LYS A 164 -65.60 -24.71 -51.65
CA LYS A 164 -67.04 -24.44 -51.78
C LYS A 164 -67.44 -24.27 -53.25
N ASN A 165 -66.66 -23.52 -54.02
CA ASN A 165 -66.87 -23.35 -55.45
C ASN A 165 -66.73 -24.67 -56.20
N GLY A 166 -65.73 -25.49 -55.86
CA GLY A 166 -65.56 -26.84 -56.40
C GLY A 166 -66.74 -27.77 -56.11
N GLN A 167 -67.24 -27.77 -54.87
CA GLN A 167 -68.44 -28.53 -54.47
C GLN A 167 -69.68 -28.10 -55.26
N LEU A 168 -69.93 -26.78 -55.37
CA LEU A 168 -71.04 -26.24 -56.15
C LEU A 168 -70.97 -26.63 -57.62
N GLN A 169 -69.78 -26.64 -58.22
CA GLN A 169 -69.60 -27.09 -59.60
C GLN A 169 -69.86 -28.59 -59.78
N LEU A 170 -69.47 -29.42 -58.81
CA LEU A 170 -69.76 -30.86 -58.84
C LEU A 170 -71.26 -31.12 -58.68
N GLU A 171 -71.93 -30.38 -57.81
CA GLU A 171 -73.38 -30.48 -57.63
C GLU A 171 -74.14 -30.04 -58.89
N ARG A 172 -73.73 -28.92 -59.53
CA ARG A 172 -74.27 -28.54 -60.84
C ARG A 172 -74.09 -29.63 -61.87
N ARG A 173 -72.88 -30.19 -61.99
CA ARG A 173 -72.61 -31.29 -62.93
C ARG A 173 -73.44 -32.53 -62.64
N ARG A 174 -73.69 -32.86 -61.37
CA ARG A 174 -74.56 -33.98 -60.97
C ARG A 174 -76.00 -33.75 -61.44
N ILE A 175 -76.55 -32.57 -61.19
CA ILE A 175 -77.90 -32.20 -61.64
C ILE A 175 -77.99 -32.25 -63.18
N GLU A 176 -77.00 -31.68 -63.88
CA GLU A 176 -76.93 -31.72 -65.35
C GLU A 176 -76.81 -33.14 -65.91
N SER A 177 -76.07 -34.04 -65.23
CA SER A 177 -75.97 -35.45 -65.64
C SER A 177 -77.24 -36.26 -65.35
N ASP A 178 -77.92 -35.97 -64.24
CA ASP A 178 -79.19 -36.61 -63.88
C ASP A 178 -80.30 -36.21 -64.86
N ASP A 179 -80.33 -34.93 -65.29
CA ASP A 179 -81.24 -34.42 -66.32
C ASP A 179 -80.97 -35.03 -67.70
N GLN A 180 -79.70 -35.23 -68.07
CA GLN A 180 -79.35 -35.92 -69.32
C GLN A 180 -79.76 -37.40 -69.29
N GLN A 181 -79.55 -38.12 -68.18
CA GLN A 181 -79.99 -39.52 -68.04
C GLN A 181 -81.52 -39.66 -68.04
N ALA A 182 -82.26 -38.72 -67.42
CA ALA A 182 -83.72 -38.67 -67.52
C ALA A 182 -84.20 -38.37 -68.95
N GLY A 183 -83.49 -37.53 -69.70
CA GLY A 183 -83.72 -37.27 -71.12
C GLY A 183 -83.51 -38.49 -72.01
N PHE A 184 -82.48 -39.30 -71.76
CA PHE A 184 -82.21 -40.56 -72.48
C PHE A 184 -83.18 -41.70 -72.08
N ALA A 185 -83.66 -41.74 -70.83
CA ALA A 185 -84.66 -42.72 -70.40
C ALA A 185 -86.04 -42.52 -71.05
N ASN A 186 -86.39 -41.28 -71.41
CA ASN A 186 -87.63 -40.93 -72.12
C ASN A 186 -87.56 -41.11 -73.66
N GLN A 187 -86.44 -41.61 -74.20
CA GLN A 187 -86.25 -41.82 -75.64
C GLN A 187 -85.93 -43.28 -76.01
N ARG A 188 -86.39 -44.25 -75.21
CA ARG A 188 -86.30 -45.67 -75.57
C ARG A 188 -87.41 -46.01 -76.58
N PRO A 189 -87.12 -46.34 -77.85
CA PRO A 189 -88.14 -46.79 -78.78
C PRO A 189 -88.56 -48.21 -78.39
N GLU A 190 -89.85 -48.37 -78.12
CA GLU A 190 -90.51 -49.65 -77.90
C GLU A 190 -90.61 -50.39 -79.24
N TYR A 191 -89.54 -51.12 -79.61
CA TYR A 191 -89.61 -52.08 -80.71
C TYR A 191 -89.19 -53.46 -80.21
N ALA A 192 -90.18 -54.20 -79.69
CA ALA A 192 -90.11 -55.64 -79.60
C ALA A 192 -91.46 -56.24 -80.01
N HIS A 193 -91.44 -56.83 -81.19
CA HIS A 193 -92.25 -57.95 -81.66
C HIS A 193 -93.78 -57.78 -81.76
N ASP A 194 -94.24 -57.73 -83.00
CA ASP A 194 -95.31 -58.63 -83.40
C ASP A 194 -94.84 -59.52 -84.57
N PHE A 195 -95.21 -60.79 -84.49
CA PHE A 195 -94.69 -61.92 -85.25
C PHE A 195 -95.86 -62.62 -85.95
N LYS A 196 -95.75 -62.91 -87.25
CA LYS A 196 -96.27 -64.09 -88.00
C LYS A 196 -96.08 -63.86 -89.51
N VAL A 197 -95.22 -64.61 -90.21
CA VAL A 197 -95.44 -65.95 -90.80
C VAL A 197 -96.73 -66.04 -91.62
N GLN A 198 -96.61 -65.85 -92.94
CA GLN A 198 -96.75 -66.92 -93.92
C GLN A 198 -96.03 -66.56 -95.21
#